data_AF-A0A2K9RNC9-F1
#
_entry.id   AF-A0A2K9RNC9-F1
#
_cell.length_a   1.000
_cell.length_b   1.000
_cell.length_c   1.000
_cell.angle_alpha   90.00
_cell.angle_beta   90.00
_cell.angle_gamma   90.00
#
_symmetry.space_group_name_H-M   'P 1'
#
loop_
_entity.id
_entity.type
_entity.pdbx_description
1 polymer ?
#
loop_
_entity_poly.entity_id
_entity_poly.type
_entity_poly.pdbx_seq_one_letter_code
_entity_poly.pdbx_strand_id
1 'polypeptide(L)'
;LNDLLDNRKQRILNTIRNSEELRGRAVEQLEKAHARLRKVKTEVDQFRVNEYSKAEQKRSNLITSTYKELERSENLKNESIRFEHQRAINQVRQRVFQQALQGALEILNSSLNKELHLRTISANIGLFRSMKERTY
;
A
#
# COMPACT_ATOMS: atom_id res chain seq x y z
N LEU A 1 -74.64 27.06 56.46
CA LEU A 1 -74.12 27.96 55.41
C LEU A 1 -72.58 28.04 55.46
N ASN A 2 -71.97 28.21 56.64
CA ASN A 2 -70.51 28.26 56.80
C ASN A 2 -69.78 27.00 56.32
N ASP A 3 -70.25 25.80 56.68
CA ASP A 3 -69.59 24.55 56.27
C ASP A 3 -69.50 24.35 54.75
N LEU A 4 -70.50 24.84 54.00
CA LEU A 4 -70.51 24.78 52.54
C LEU A 4 -69.49 25.74 51.92
N LEU A 5 -69.30 26.92 52.53
CA LEU A 5 -68.30 27.90 52.11
C LEU A 5 -66.88 27.42 52.42
N ASP A 6 -66.68 26.80 53.58
CA ASP A 6 -65.39 26.21 53.96
C ASP A 6 -65.02 25.00 53.10
N ASN A 7 -65.98 24.13 52.78
CA ASN A 7 -65.77 23.04 51.84
C ASN A 7 -65.38 23.56 50.44
N ARG A 8 -66.08 24.58 49.95
CA ARG A 8 -65.76 25.22 48.67
C ARG A 8 -64.38 25.87 48.68
N LYS A 9 -64.01 26.55 49.78
CA LYS A 9 -62.68 27.15 49.98
C LYS A 9 -61.59 26.09 49.95
N GLN A 10 -61.77 24.97 50.67
CA GLN A 10 -60.82 23.85 50.68
C GLN A 10 -60.67 23.23 49.29
N ARG A 11 -61.76 23.00 48.56
CA ARG A 11 -61.71 22.46 47.21
C ARG A 11 -60.93 23.37 46.24
N ILE A 12 -61.18 24.68 46.28
CA ILE A 12 -60.45 25.66 45.45
C ILE A 12 -58.96 25.66 45.81
N LEU A 13 -58.63 25.72 47.10
CA LEU A 13 -57.23 25.69 47.56
C LEU A 13 -56.50 24.41 47.13
N ASN A 14 -57.15 23.25 47.23
CA ASN A 14 -56.58 21.97 46.78
C ASN A 14 -56.37 21.95 45.26
N THR A 15 -57.31 22.48 44.48
CA THR A 15 -57.15 22.59 43.01
C THR A 15 -55.99 23.50 42.62
N ILE A 16 -55.83 24.65 43.29
CA ILE A 16 -54.71 25.57 43.05
C ILE A 16 -53.39 24.89 43.40
N ARG A 17 -53.28 24.28 44.58
CA ARG A 17 -52.05 23.58 45.02
C ARG A 17 -51.66 22.46 44.06
N ASN A 18 -52.62 21.62 43.64
CA ASN A 18 -52.36 20.55 42.68
C ASN A 18 -51.90 21.11 41.33
N SER A 19 -52.49 22.21 40.87
CA SER A 19 -52.08 22.85 39.62
C SER A 19 -50.67 23.44 39.71
N GLU A 20 -50.32 24.09 40.81
CA GLU A 20 -48.98 24.62 41.06
C GLU A 20 -47.93 23.52 41.12
N GLU A 21 -48.22 22.41 41.80
CA GLU A 21 -47.32 21.27 41.91
C GLU A 21 -47.12 20.58 40.54
N LEU A 22 -48.20 20.37 39.78
CA LEU A 22 -48.11 19.83 38.41
C LEU A 22 -47.30 20.74 37.50
N ARG A 23 -47.51 22.07 37.60
CA ARG A 23 -46.73 23.06 36.84
C ARG A 23 -45.25 23.00 37.23
N GLY A 24 -44.94 22.95 38.53
CA GLY A 24 -43.57 22.85 39.02
C GLY A 24 -42.86 21.61 38.50
N ARG A 25 -43.50 20.44 38.62
CA ARG A 25 -42.97 19.16 38.09
C ARG A 25 -42.80 19.20 36.57
N ALA A 26 -43.75 19.78 35.83
CA ALA A 26 -43.67 19.90 34.37
C ALA A 26 -42.51 20.81 33.93
N VAL A 27 -42.30 21.94 34.62
CA VAL A 27 -41.16 22.84 34.36
C VAL A 27 -39.84 22.14 34.63
N GLU A 28 -39.71 21.44 35.77
CA GLU A 28 -38.50 20.69 36.10
C GLU A 28 -38.20 19.59 35.07
N GLN A 29 -39.23 18.86 34.62
CA GLN A 29 -39.09 17.86 33.56
C GLN A 29 -38.64 18.48 32.23
N LEU A 30 -39.19 19.65 31.87
CA LEU A 30 -38.81 20.39 30.67
C LEU A 30 -37.35 20.85 30.73
N GLU A 31 -36.91 21.39 31.87
CA GLU A 31 -35.52 21.81 32.08
C GLU A 31 -34.55 20.63 31.98
N LYS A 32 -34.91 19.47 32.58
CA LYS A 32 -34.15 18.22 32.45
C LYS A 32 -34.09 17.74 31.00
N ALA A 33 -35.20 17.83 30.25
CA ALA A 33 -35.23 17.48 28.83
C ALA A 33 -34.33 18.39 28.00
N HIS A 34 -34.35 19.71 28.24
CA HIS A 34 -33.46 20.66 27.57
C HIS A 34 -31.99 20.44 27.93
N ALA A 35 -31.67 20.13 29.18
CA ALA A 35 -30.30 19.80 29.59
C ALA A 35 -29.79 18.55 28.86
N ARG A 36 -30.61 17.49 28.78
CA ARG A 36 -30.28 16.27 28.03
C ARG A 36 -30.09 16.54 26.54
N LEU A 37 -30.98 17.34 25.94
CA LEU A 37 -30.87 17.71 24.52
C LEU A 37 -29.57 18.46 24.23
N ARG A 38 -29.18 19.42 25.08
CA ARG A 38 -27.90 20.14 24.95
C ARG A 38 -26.71 19.19 25.04
N LYS A 39 -26.74 18.25 25.99
CA LYS A 39 -25.69 17.24 26.16
C LYS A 39 -25.54 16.38 24.91
N VAL A 40 -26.64 15.81 24.42
CA VAL A 40 -26.63 14.96 23.22
C VAL A 40 -26.16 15.74 22.00
N LYS A 41 -26.56 17.01 21.85
CA LYS A 41 -26.09 17.86 20.74
C LYS A 41 -24.57 18.01 20.74
N THR A 42 -23.98 18.30 21.90
CA THR A 42 -22.51 18.39 22.04
C THR A 42 -21.83 17.05 21.77
N GLU A 43 -22.39 15.94 22.27
CA GLU A 43 -21.87 14.59 22.02
C GLU A 43 -21.89 14.24 20.52
N VAL A 44 -22.99 14.57 19.81
CA VAL A 44 -23.12 14.36 18.37
C VAL A 44 -22.13 15.22 17.58
N ASP A 45 -21.95 16.49 17.96
CA ASP A 45 -21.00 17.37 17.31
C ASP A 45 -19.55 16.87 17.49
N GLN A 46 -19.19 16.42 18.70
CA GLN A 46 -17.89 15.82 18.97
C GLN A 46 -17.69 14.52 18.20
N PHE A 47 -18.70 13.64 18.18
CA PHE A 47 -18.67 12.41 17.40
C PHE A 47 -18.45 12.69 15.93
N ARG A 48 -19.18 13.66 15.36
CA ARG A 48 -19.06 14.07 13.96
C ARG A 48 -17.64 14.50 13.63
N VAL A 49 -17.05 15.40 14.42
CA VAL A 49 -15.68 15.89 14.20
C VAL A 49 -14.67 14.73 14.28
N ASN A 50 -14.81 13.85 15.28
CA ASN A 50 -13.92 12.71 15.47
C ASN A 50 -13.98 11.72 14.30
N GLU A 51 -15.19 11.37 13.84
CA GLU A 51 -15.36 10.44 12.73
C GLU A 51 -14.88 11.04 11.40
N TYR A 52 -15.10 12.33 11.15
CA TYR A 52 -14.50 13.00 10.00
C TYR A 52 -12.97 12.99 10.06
N SER A 53 -12.37 13.28 11.21
CA SER A 53 -10.91 13.23 11.37
C SER A 53 -10.36 11.82 11.14
N LYS A 54 -11.03 10.78 11.64
CA LYS A 54 -10.63 9.39 11.41
C LYS A 54 -10.78 8.99 9.94
N ALA A 55 -11.85 9.42 9.28
CA ALA A 55 -12.06 9.16 7.86
C ALA A 55 -10.97 9.81 7.01
N GLU A 56 -10.61 11.06 7.32
CA GLU A 56 -9.54 11.77 6.65
C GLU A 56 -8.17 11.09 6.86
N GLN A 57 -7.87 10.68 8.09
CA GLN A 57 -6.65 9.94 8.39
C GLN A 57 -6.58 8.61 7.62
N LYS A 58 -7.67 7.84 7.60
CA LYS A 58 -7.77 6.59 6.84
C LYS A 58 -7.55 6.84 5.35
N ARG A 59 -8.13 7.91 4.80
CA ARG A 59 -7.96 8.31 3.40
C ARG A 59 -6.49 8.62 3.10
N SER A 60 -5.85 9.46 3.92
CA SER A 60 -4.43 9.81 3.76
C SER A 60 -3.52 8.58 3.86
N ASN A 61 -3.79 7.67 4.80
CA ASN A 61 -3.02 6.45 4.96
C ASN A 61 -3.17 5.53 3.75
N LEU A 62 -4.38 5.38 3.22
CA LEU A 62 -4.65 4.57 2.03
C LEU A 62 -3.91 5.13 0.82
N ILE A 63 -4.01 6.44 0.58
CA ILE A 63 -3.27 7.12 -0.50
C ILE A 63 -1.76 6.85 -0.36
N THR A 64 -1.22 7.05 0.83
CA THR A 64 0.21 6.84 1.12
C THR A 64 0.63 5.38 0.87
N SER A 65 -0.16 4.39 1.31
CA SER A 65 0.15 2.98 1.05
C SER A 65 0.08 2.65 -0.44
N THR A 66 -0.93 3.14 -1.15
CA THR A 66 -1.09 2.91 -2.59
C THR A 66 0.09 3.52 -3.38
N TYR A 67 0.55 4.72 -3.03
CA TYR A 67 1.74 5.30 -3.65
C TYR A 67 3.00 4.47 -3.41
N LYS A 68 3.21 3.94 -2.20
CA LYS A 68 4.35 3.06 -1.90
C LYS A 68 4.28 1.74 -2.69
N GLU A 69 3.09 1.18 -2.85
CA GLU A 69 2.90 -0.02 -3.68
C GLU A 69 3.16 0.25 -5.16
N LEU A 70 2.72 1.41 -5.66
CA LEU A 70 2.97 1.84 -7.02
C LEU A 70 4.47 2.00 -7.29
N GLU A 71 5.20 2.70 -6.40
CA GLU A 71 6.65 2.88 -6.50
C GLU A 71 7.39 1.54 -6.50
N ARG A 72 7.01 0.61 -5.62
CA ARG A 72 7.57 -0.75 -5.60
C ARG A 72 7.29 -1.48 -6.91
N SER A 73 6.08 -1.38 -7.45
CA SER A 73 5.71 -2.00 -8.73
C SER A 73 6.54 -1.45 -9.89
N GLU A 74 6.75 -0.13 -9.92
CA GLU A 74 7.57 0.52 -10.94
C GLU A 74 9.04 0.08 -10.86
N ASN A 75 9.60 0.03 -9.65
CA ASN A 75 10.97 -0.44 -9.44
C ASN A 75 11.16 -1.89 -9.90
N LEU A 76 10.22 -2.79 -9.57
CA LEU A 76 10.25 -4.18 -10.03
C LEU A 76 10.16 -4.30 -11.55
N LYS A 77 9.32 -3.48 -12.20
CA LYS A 77 9.24 -3.43 -13.67
C LYS A 77 10.57 -2.97 -14.28
N ASN A 78 11.18 -1.93 -13.71
CA ASN A 78 12.47 -1.43 -14.19
C ASN A 78 13.59 -2.46 -14.04
N GLU A 79 13.62 -3.19 -12.92
CA GLU A 79 14.57 -4.29 -12.72
C GLU A 79 14.33 -5.42 -13.74
N SER A 80 13.08 -5.80 -13.97
CA SER A 80 12.72 -6.81 -14.98
C SER A 80 13.15 -6.40 -16.39
N ILE A 81 12.94 -5.13 -16.77
CA ILE A 81 13.39 -4.58 -18.05
C ILE A 81 14.92 -4.67 -18.18
N ARG A 82 15.66 -4.27 -17.14
CA ARG A 82 17.13 -4.37 -17.14
C ARG A 82 17.62 -5.81 -17.29
N PHE A 83 16.97 -6.75 -16.61
CA PHE A 83 17.27 -8.17 -16.73
C PHE A 83 17.03 -8.68 -18.16
N GLU A 84 15.86 -8.39 -18.73
CA GLU A 84 15.53 -8.81 -20.10
C GLU A 84 16.43 -8.16 -21.15
N HIS A 85 16.86 -6.91 -20.95
CA HIS A 85 17.89 -6.30 -21.81
C HIS A 85 19.21 -7.08 -21.76
N GLN A 86 19.71 -7.41 -20.57
CA GLN A 86 20.95 -8.17 -20.45
C GLN A 86 20.81 -9.58 -21.05
N ARG A 87 19.65 -10.21 -20.85
CA ARG A 87 19.31 -11.51 -21.44
C ARG A 87 19.31 -11.44 -22.96
N ALA A 88 18.66 -10.44 -23.55
CA ALA A 88 18.62 -10.25 -25.00
C ALA A 88 20.03 -10.01 -25.57
N ILE A 89 20.84 -9.16 -24.93
CA ILE A 89 22.24 -8.93 -25.33
C ILE A 89 23.04 -10.24 -25.31
N ASN A 90 22.91 -11.02 -24.23
CA ASN A 90 23.64 -12.28 -24.11
C ASN A 90 23.19 -13.30 -25.15
N GLN A 91 21.89 -13.38 -25.45
CA GLN A 91 21.37 -14.27 -26.49
C GLN A 91 21.90 -13.89 -27.88
N VAL A 92 21.87 -12.60 -28.22
CA VAL A 92 22.42 -12.10 -29.49
C VAL A 92 23.92 -12.40 -29.56
N ARG A 93 24.68 -12.11 -28.50
CA ARG A 93 26.11 -12.41 -28.44
C ARG A 93 26.41 -13.89 -28.67
N GLN A 94 25.65 -14.79 -28.05
CA GLN A 94 25.84 -16.23 -28.23
C GLN A 94 25.54 -16.68 -29.66
N ARG A 95 24.48 -16.16 -30.28
CA ARG A 95 24.17 -16.46 -31.69
C ARG A 95 25.25 -15.96 -32.65
N VAL A 96 25.71 -14.72 -32.46
CA VAL A 96 26.81 -14.14 -33.25
C VAL A 96 28.10 -14.95 -33.07
N PHE A 97 28.41 -15.36 -31.84
CA PHE A 97 29.58 -16.18 -31.54
C PHE A 97 29.50 -17.55 -32.23
N GLN A 98 28.35 -18.23 -32.16
CA GLN A 98 28.13 -19.50 -32.86
C GLN A 98 28.28 -19.37 -34.38
N GLN A 99 27.72 -18.31 -34.96
CA GLN A 99 27.85 -18.05 -36.39
C GLN A 99 29.32 -17.76 -36.78
N ALA A 100 30.05 -16.99 -35.98
CA ALA A 100 31.46 -16.72 -36.20
C ALA A 100 32.32 -17.98 -36.09
N LEU A 101 32.03 -18.86 -35.12
CA LEU A 101 32.69 -20.16 -34.99
C LEU A 101 32.43 -21.06 -36.20
N GLN A 102 31.18 -21.13 -36.67
CA GLN A 102 30.83 -21.91 -37.85
C GLN A 102 31.56 -21.39 -39.10
N GLY A 103 31.56 -20.06 -39.31
CA GLY A 103 32.29 -19.45 -40.42
C GLY A 103 33.80 -19.69 -40.33
N ALA A 104 34.40 -19.59 -39.13
CA ALA A 104 35.81 -19.90 -38.93
C ALA A 104 36.13 -21.37 -39.25
N LEU A 105 35.23 -22.30 -38.87
CA LEU A 105 35.37 -23.72 -39.17
C LEU A 105 35.29 -24.00 -40.67
N GLU A 106 34.37 -23.35 -41.39
CA GLU A 106 34.26 -23.45 -42.86
C GLU A 106 35.53 -22.93 -43.57
N ILE A 107 36.08 -21.81 -43.10
CA ILE A 107 37.34 -21.25 -43.61
C ILE A 107 38.50 -22.21 -43.31
N LEU A 108 38.61 -22.73 -42.09
CA LEU A 108 39.67 -23.67 -41.72
C LEU A 108 39.59 -24.94 -42.59
N ASN A 109 38.40 -25.52 -42.77
CA ASN A 109 38.21 -26.72 -43.58
C ASN A 109 38.58 -26.50 -45.05
N SER A 110 38.33 -25.31 -45.61
CA SER A 110 38.68 -24.99 -47.00
C SER A 110 40.13 -24.57 -47.20
N SER A 111 40.80 -24.08 -46.15
CA SER A 111 42.19 -23.59 -46.20
C SER A 111 43.24 -24.58 -45.70
N LEU A 112 42.84 -25.69 -45.06
CA LEU A 112 43.71 -26.72 -44.51
C LEU A 112 44.52 -27.43 -45.61
N ASN A 113 45.72 -26.91 -45.89
CA ASN A 113 46.70 -27.54 -46.77
C ASN A 113 47.83 -28.18 -45.95
N LYS A 114 48.64 -29.03 -46.60
CA LYS A 114 49.74 -29.77 -45.91
C LYS A 114 50.71 -28.85 -45.18
N GLU A 115 50.99 -27.67 -45.72
CA GLU A 115 51.89 -26.69 -45.09
C GLU A 115 51.29 -26.10 -43.81
N LEU A 116 50.04 -25.67 -43.87
CA LEU A 116 49.32 -25.12 -42.72
C LEU A 116 49.16 -26.15 -41.61
N HIS A 117 48.91 -27.42 -41.96
CA HIS A 117 48.91 -28.54 -41.02
C HIS A 117 50.22 -28.69 -40.27
N LEU A 118 51.36 -28.75 -40.99
CA LEU A 118 52.68 -28.91 -40.37
C LEU A 118 53.02 -27.73 -39.45
N ARG A 119 52.76 -26.49 -39.90
CA ARG A 119 52.95 -25.28 -39.08
C ARG A 119 52.13 -25.34 -37.79
N THR A 120 50.87 -25.74 -37.88
CA THR A 120 49.96 -25.86 -36.73
C THR A 120 50.44 -26.94 -35.75
N ILE A 121 50.87 -28.11 -36.25
CA ILE A 121 51.42 -29.20 -35.41
C ILE A 121 52.68 -28.73 -34.68
N SER A 122 53.62 -28.10 -35.38
CA SER A 122 54.85 -27.57 -34.77
C SER A 122 54.56 -26.54 -33.68
N ALA A 123 53.61 -25.62 -33.92
CA ALA A 123 53.19 -24.63 -32.93
C ALA A 123 52.59 -25.31 -31.68
N ASN A 124 51.68 -26.27 -31.86
CA ASN A 124 51.08 -27.02 -30.75
C ASN A 124 52.12 -27.79 -29.93
N ILE A 125 53.09 -28.46 -30.57
CA ILE A 125 54.18 -29.16 -29.88
C ILE A 125 55.02 -28.18 -29.04
N GLY A 126 55.34 -27.00 -29.59
CA GLY A 126 56.03 -25.94 -28.85
C GLY A 126 55.25 -25.50 -27.62
N LEU A 127 53.95 -25.28 -27.77
CA LEU A 127 53.04 -24.87 -26.70
C LEU A 127 52.98 -25.93 -25.58
N PHE A 128 52.87 -27.21 -25.94
CA PHE A 128 52.93 -28.33 -24.99
C PHE A 128 54.25 -28.37 -24.22
N ARG A 129 55.39 -28.14 -24.88
CA ARG A 129 56.69 -28.10 -24.22
C ARG A 129 56.76 -26.96 -23.20
N SER A 130 56.33 -25.76 -23.58
CA SER A 130 56.30 -24.60 -22.68
C SER A 130 55.30 -24.73 -21.53
N MET A 131 54.23 -25.52 -21.69
CA MET A 131 53.34 -25.86 -20.59
C MET A 131 54.03 -26.81 -19.61
N LYS A 132 54.70 -27.84 -20.12
CA LYS A 132 55.47 -28.79 -19.31
C LYS A 132 56.57 -28.08 -18.51
N GLU A 133 57.30 -27.15 -19.12
CA GLU A 133 58.35 -26.36 -18.46
C GLU A 133 57.83 -25.40 -17.39
N ARG A 134 56.52 -25.11 -17.34
CA ARG A 134 55.90 -24.27 -16.31
C ARG A 134 55.30 -25.06 -15.14
N THR A 135 55.09 -26.37 -15.30
CA THR A 135 54.56 -27.26 -14.25
C THR A 135 55.64 -27.98 -13.45
N TYR A 136 56.92 -27.79 -13.77
CA TYR A 136 58.09 -28.20 -12.97
C TYR A 136 58.84 -26.96 -12.50
#